data_AF-A0A6I8NCR6-F1
#
_entry.id   AF-A0A6I8NCR6-F1
#
_cell.length_a   1.000
_cell.length_b   1.000
_cell.length_c   1.000
_cell.angle_alpha   90.00
_cell.angle_beta   90.00
_cell.angle_gamma   90.00
#
_symmetry.space_group_name_H-M   'P 1'
#
loop_
_entity.id
_entity.type
_entity.pdbx_description
1 polymer ?
#
loop_
_entity_poly.entity_id
_entity_poly.type
_entity_poly.pdbx_seq_one_letter_code
_entity_poly.pdbx_strand_id
1 'polypeptide(L)'
;MFAKAFRLKSNTAIKGSDRRKLRADVTAAFSAPGISELVPSKDDLNVVKLYAHKGDAVTVYVRGGNPILFELEKNLYPTVYTLWSYPDLLPAFTTWPPVLAKLAGGADLMLPGLVVPPCGLPRVQQGDLCAINLVGSRAPVAVAVAAMSTAEMLASGMKGRGLTVLHTYLDHLCPEGQQLDIKKSSYKKLSKFLQHMQQQQVVQVKELSRGVESIVAVDWKHPSIASFHEADPSPDGPSPQECEGEQPYHPPDIEPAYCIPANMSPLFQESGHKKGSFLSAGEARAACIDYVKRNQLVDEDNKNLVKIDPILCDCLLEKVERNSVLKLPWDNLLSRCLERLQPAYRVTFYGQEPVMKKGKISPIEITLAQRASNKKVTLIRNLEVYGLDPYSVANILQLRGQASATLCPVPGTKDTVQVQIQGNQINHLSRLLLDEYHIPRKYVQGLEKAPKAGKKK
;
A
#
# COMPACT_ATOMS: atom_id res chain seq x y z
N MET A 1 -16.71 -3.51 -3.95
CA MET A 1 -17.17 -2.62 -2.85
C MET A 1 -16.02 -1.91 -2.16
N PHE A 2 -14.99 -2.62 -1.67
CA PHE A 2 -13.90 -2.04 -0.87
C PHE A 2 -12.68 -1.55 -1.69
N ALA A 3 -12.89 -1.20 -2.96
CA ALA A 3 -11.83 -0.73 -3.86
C ALA A 3 -11.24 0.64 -3.48
N LYS A 4 -11.90 1.36 -2.55
CA LYS A 4 -11.42 2.63 -1.98
C LYS A 4 -11.45 2.55 -0.46
N ALA A 5 -10.61 3.35 0.18
CA ALA A 5 -10.61 3.51 1.63
C ALA A 5 -12.02 3.82 2.17
N PHE A 6 -12.41 3.09 3.22
CA PHE A 6 -13.70 3.25 3.91
C PHE A 6 -13.51 3.87 5.29
N ARG A 7 -14.58 4.46 5.82
CA ARG A 7 -14.55 5.09 7.14
C ARG A 7 -15.06 4.13 8.20
N LEU A 8 -14.25 3.88 9.22
CA LEU A 8 -14.65 3.13 10.41
C LEU A 8 -15.64 3.96 11.24
N LYS A 9 -16.83 3.42 11.50
CA LYS A 9 -17.84 4.04 12.38
C LYS A 9 -17.69 3.58 13.82
N SER A 10 -17.58 2.27 14.04
CA SER A 10 -17.48 1.69 15.38
C SER A 10 -16.88 0.28 15.32
N ASN A 11 -16.16 -0.09 16.36
CA ASN A 11 -15.69 -1.46 16.59
C ASN A 11 -16.15 -1.90 17.98
N THR A 12 -16.99 -2.93 18.06
CA THR A 12 -17.61 -3.38 19.30
C THR A 12 -17.57 -4.90 19.42
N ALA A 13 -17.22 -5.42 20.59
CA ALA A 13 -17.32 -6.86 20.87
C ALA A 13 -18.76 -7.36 20.70
N ILE A 14 -18.94 -8.50 20.05
CA ILE A 14 -20.27 -9.08 19.81
C ILE A 14 -20.90 -9.53 21.13
N LYS A 15 -22.19 -9.23 21.34
CA LYS A 15 -22.94 -9.74 22.49
C LYS A 15 -23.33 -11.21 22.29
N GLY A 16 -23.56 -11.93 23.39
CA GLY A 16 -23.90 -13.36 23.35
C GLY A 16 -25.18 -13.68 22.56
N SER A 17 -26.19 -12.81 22.61
CA SER A 17 -27.42 -12.93 21.80
C SER A 17 -27.12 -12.83 20.31
N ASP A 18 -26.36 -11.81 19.92
CA ASP A 18 -26.06 -11.48 18.53
C ASP A 18 -25.13 -12.53 17.91
N ARG A 19 -24.22 -13.10 18.72
CA ARG A 19 -23.38 -14.24 18.34
C ARG A 19 -24.20 -15.48 18.01
N ARG A 20 -25.23 -15.79 18.80
CA ARG A 20 -26.13 -16.93 18.54
C ARG A 20 -26.93 -16.71 17.26
N LYS A 21 -27.43 -15.49 17.06
CA LYS A 21 -28.13 -15.10 15.84
C LYS A 21 -27.21 -15.23 14.61
N LEU A 22 -26.02 -14.65 14.65
CA LEU A 22 -25.04 -14.74 13.56
C LEU A 22 -24.72 -16.19 13.20
N ARG A 23 -24.56 -17.07 14.20
CA ARG A 23 -24.32 -18.50 13.92
C ARG A 23 -25.50 -19.16 13.21
N ALA A 24 -26.73 -18.84 13.61
CA ALA A 24 -27.93 -19.34 12.94
C ALA A 24 -28.00 -18.82 11.49
N ASP A 25 -27.75 -17.53 11.29
CA ASP A 25 -27.77 -16.88 9.97
C ASP A 25 -26.68 -17.46 9.05
N VAL A 26 -25.48 -17.72 9.57
CA VAL A 26 -24.38 -18.38 8.83
C VAL A 26 -24.73 -19.81 8.44
N THR A 27 -25.35 -20.58 9.34
CA THR A 27 -25.76 -21.97 9.06
C THR A 27 -26.91 -22.01 8.06
N ALA A 28 -27.78 -21.01 8.06
CA ALA A 28 -28.85 -20.86 7.08
C ALA A 28 -28.33 -20.40 5.71
N ALA A 29 -27.35 -19.50 5.68
CA ALA A 29 -26.80 -18.94 4.45
C ALA A 29 -25.80 -19.87 3.75
N PHE A 30 -25.04 -20.67 4.50
CA PHE A 30 -23.97 -21.49 3.94
C PHE A 30 -24.05 -22.95 4.42
N SER A 31 -24.02 -23.88 3.47
CA SER A 31 -24.02 -25.32 3.72
C SER A 31 -22.63 -25.91 3.51
N ALA A 32 -21.79 -25.88 4.54
CA ALA A 32 -20.44 -26.49 4.50
C ALA A 32 -20.06 -27.17 5.83
N PRO A 33 -19.30 -28.28 5.80
CA PRO A 33 -18.80 -28.92 7.01
C PRO A 33 -17.85 -27.98 7.77
N GLY A 34 -18.01 -27.88 9.09
CA GLY A 34 -17.16 -27.03 9.93
C GLY A 34 -17.53 -25.54 9.97
N ILE A 35 -18.57 -25.09 9.26
CA ILE A 35 -18.97 -23.66 9.23
C ILE A 35 -19.34 -23.11 10.63
N SER A 36 -19.76 -23.98 11.55
CA SER A 36 -20.01 -23.62 12.96
C SER A 36 -18.76 -23.18 13.72
N GLU A 37 -17.57 -23.61 13.27
CA GLU A 37 -16.27 -23.20 13.84
C GLU A 37 -15.85 -21.80 13.40
N LEU A 38 -16.49 -21.27 12.35
CA LEU A 38 -16.28 -19.90 11.88
C LEU A 38 -16.66 -18.87 12.94
N VAL A 39 -17.72 -19.17 13.71
CA VAL A 39 -18.22 -18.35 14.83
C VAL A 39 -18.10 -19.15 16.14
N PRO A 40 -16.90 -19.24 16.74
CA PRO A 40 -16.65 -20.02 17.94
C PRO A 40 -17.34 -19.43 19.18
N SER A 41 -17.70 -20.29 20.14
CA SER A 41 -18.45 -19.85 21.34
C SER A 41 -17.61 -19.02 22.31
N LYS A 42 -16.29 -19.22 22.36
CA LYS A 42 -15.40 -18.67 23.39
C LYS A 42 -14.38 -17.63 22.90
N ASP A 43 -14.23 -17.42 21.59
CA ASP A 43 -13.18 -16.52 21.10
C ASP A 43 -13.69 -15.08 20.94
N ASP A 44 -12.74 -14.13 20.85
CA ASP A 44 -13.03 -12.72 20.64
C ASP A 44 -13.51 -12.47 19.21
N LEU A 45 -14.77 -12.08 19.09
CA LEU A 45 -15.41 -11.71 17.83
C LEU A 45 -15.93 -10.28 17.96
N ASN A 46 -15.50 -9.44 17.03
CA ASN A 46 -15.84 -8.04 16.98
C ASN A 46 -16.76 -7.76 15.79
N VAL A 47 -17.67 -6.82 16.00
CA VAL A 47 -18.55 -6.26 14.98
C VAL A 47 -18.03 -4.88 14.65
N VAL A 48 -17.53 -4.75 13.42
CA VAL A 48 -16.94 -3.53 12.87
C VAL A 48 -17.94 -2.91 11.91
N LYS A 49 -18.53 -1.79 12.29
CA LYS A 49 -19.44 -1.04 11.41
C LYS A 49 -18.63 -0.01 10.64
N LEU A 50 -18.76 -0.01 9.33
CA LEU A 50 -18.04 0.88 8.45
C LEU A 50 -18.97 1.47 7.39
N TYR A 51 -18.59 2.64 6.87
CA TYR A 51 -19.24 3.26 5.73
C TYR A 51 -18.33 3.13 4.53
N ALA A 52 -18.80 2.42 3.50
CA ALA A 52 -18.14 2.36 2.22
C ALA A 52 -18.04 3.76 1.61
N HIS A 53 -17.14 3.95 0.64
CA HIS A 53 -16.97 5.25 -0.03
C HIS A 53 -18.27 5.79 -0.65
N LYS A 54 -19.21 4.92 -1.04
CA LYS A 54 -20.51 5.30 -1.59
C LYS A 54 -21.55 5.69 -0.54
N GLY A 55 -21.22 5.58 0.76
CA GLY A 55 -22.12 5.86 1.88
C GLY A 55 -22.84 4.62 2.41
N ASP A 56 -22.63 3.45 1.80
CA ASP A 56 -23.27 2.20 2.21
C ASP A 56 -22.80 1.77 3.60
N ALA A 57 -23.75 1.46 4.47
CA ALA A 57 -23.45 0.94 5.81
C ALA A 57 -23.17 -0.57 5.72
N VAL A 58 -21.95 -0.96 6.05
CA VAL A 58 -21.51 -2.35 6.03
C VAL A 58 -21.13 -2.77 7.44
N THR A 59 -21.48 -4.00 7.81
CA THR A 59 -21.09 -4.59 9.08
C THR A 59 -20.12 -5.73 8.82
N VAL A 60 -18.89 -5.64 9.33
CA VAL A 60 -17.86 -6.67 9.16
C VAL A 60 -17.66 -7.41 10.48
N TYR A 61 -17.66 -8.73 10.43
CA TYR A 61 -17.38 -9.60 11.55
C TYR A 61 -15.92 -10.01 11.55
N VAL A 62 -15.21 -9.65 12.61
CA VAL A 62 -13.76 -9.78 12.72
C VAL A 62 -13.41 -10.71 13.88
N ARG A 63 -12.61 -11.74 13.63
CA ARG A 63 -12.09 -12.67 14.66
C ARG A 63 -10.59 -12.53 14.79
N GLY A 64 -10.12 -12.18 15.98
CA GLY A 64 -8.69 -12.05 16.26
C GLY A 64 -7.96 -11.05 15.35
N GLY A 65 -8.69 -10.11 14.75
CA GLY A 65 -8.18 -9.14 13.76
C GLY A 65 -8.49 -9.49 12.30
N ASN A 66 -8.91 -10.73 12.00
CA ASN A 66 -9.19 -11.17 10.63
C ASN A 66 -10.67 -11.00 10.26
N PRO A 67 -11.00 -10.30 9.16
CA PRO A 67 -12.37 -10.18 8.71
C PRO A 67 -12.83 -11.51 8.12
N ILE A 68 -13.91 -12.05 8.67
CA ILE A 68 -14.46 -13.36 8.30
C ILE A 68 -15.64 -13.19 7.35
N LEU A 69 -16.61 -12.38 7.75
CA LEU A 69 -17.86 -12.17 7.04
C LEU A 69 -18.14 -10.67 6.99
N PHE A 70 -18.89 -10.23 6.00
CA PHE A 70 -19.48 -8.91 6.01
C PHE A 70 -20.96 -9.00 5.64
N GLU A 71 -21.76 -8.13 6.25
CA GLU A 71 -23.18 -7.99 6.03
C GLU A 71 -23.45 -6.69 5.28
N LEU A 72 -24.19 -6.81 4.19
CA LEU A 72 -24.70 -5.69 3.40
C LEU A 72 -26.19 -5.94 3.12
N GLU A 73 -27.03 -4.95 3.44
CA GLU A 73 -28.49 -5.03 3.22
C GLU A 73 -29.14 -6.30 3.81
N LYS A 74 -28.67 -6.76 4.97
CA LYS A 74 -29.10 -7.99 5.67
C LYS A 74 -28.67 -9.31 5.03
N ASN A 75 -27.87 -9.27 3.97
CA ASN A 75 -27.27 -10.46 3.36
C ASN A 75 -25.84 -10.64 3.87
N LEU A 76 -25.48 -11.89 4.20
CA LEU A 76 -24.14 -12.25 4.65
C LEU A 76 -23.27 -12.69 3.49
N TYR A 77 -22.04 -12.18 3.46
CA TYR A 77 -21.04 -12.48 2.44
C TYR A 77 -19.75 -12.94 3.11
N PRO A 78 -19.11 -14.02 2.62
CA PRO A 78 -17.80 -14.42 3.11
C PRO A 78 -16.72 -13.47 2.60
N THR A 79 -15.65 -13.31 3.37
CA THR A 79 -14.43 -12.67 2.88
C THR A 79 -13.61 -13.65 2.05
N VAL A 80 -12.67 -13.13 1.26
CA VAL A 80 -11.74 -13.96 0.49
C VAL A 80 -10.92 -14.87 1.42
N TYR A 81 -10.55 -14.40 2.61
CA TYR A 81 -9.84 -15.20 3.64
C TYR A 81 -10.67 -16.37 4.17
N THR A 82 -11.97 -16.17 4.36
CA THR A 82 -12.88 -17.25 4.74
C THR A 82 -12.98 -18.29 3.63
N LEU A 83 -13.05 -17.85 2.38
CA LEU A 83 -13.07 -18.75 1.24
C LEU A 83 -11.73 -19.48 1.02
N TRP A 84 -10.60 -18.96 1.48
CA TRP A 84 -9.34 -19.71 1.47
C TRP A 84 -9.34 -20.87 2.46
N SER A 85 -10.01 -20.68 3.59
CA SER A 85 -10.19 -21.75 4.59
C SER A 85 -11.27 -22.75 4.15
N TYR A 86 -12.31 -22.26 3.46
CA TYR A 86 -13.46 -23.04 3.00
C TYR A 86 -13.73 -22.76 1.50
N PRO A 87 -12.93 -23.33 0.59
CA PRO A 87 -13.02 -23.01 -0.85
C PRO A 87 -14.32 -23.53 -1.49
N ASP A 88 -14.89 -24.60 -0.96
CA ASP A 88 -16.12 -25.22 -1.47
C ASP A 88 -17.40 -24.55 -0.96
N LEU A 89 -17.28 -23.41 -0.26
CA LEU A 89 -18.41 -22.68 0.31
C LEU A 89 -19.32 -22.06 -0.76
N LEU A 90 -18.73 -21.65 -1.89
CA LEU A 90 -19.42 -20.97 -2.99
C LEU A 90 -19.05 -21.57 -4.35
N PRO A 91 -19.97 -21.58 -5.33
CA PRO A 91 -19.64 -21.91 -6.72
C PRO A 91 -18.55 -20.98 -7.26
N ALA A 92 -17.51 -21.57 -7.86
CA ALA A 92 -16.33 -20.82 -8.32
C ALA A 92 -16.29 -20.68 -9.85
N PHE A 93 -16.07 -19.44 -10.32
CA PHE A 93 -15.84 -19.10 -11.71
C PHE A 93 -14.37 -18.80 -11.96
N THR A 94 -13.80 -19.27 -13.07
CA THR A 94 -12.39 -19.03 -13.40
C THR A 94 -12.23 -17.85 -14.37
N THR A 95 -11.27 -16.98 -14.11
CA THR A 95 -10.89 -15.84 -14.97
C THR A 95 -9.38 -15.80 -15.20
N TRP A 96 -8.94 -14.93 -16.11
CA TRP A 96 -7.53 -14.77 -16.47
C TRP A 96 -6.77 -13.87 -15.47
N PRO A 97 -5.46 -14.12 -15.20
CA PRO A 97 -4.65 -13.30 -14.30
C PRO A 97 -4.69 -11.78 -14.54
N PRO A 98 -4.65 -11.25 -15.79
CA PRO A 98 -4.70 -9.81 -16.03
C PRO A 98 -6.01 -9.13 -15.59
N VAL A 99 -7.06 -9.91 -15.35
CA VAL A 99 -8.36 -9.39 -14.90
C VAL A 99 -8.30 -9.02 -13.42
N LEU A 100 -7.41 -9.63 -12.62
CA LEU A 100 -7.27 -9.36 -11.18
C LEU A 100 -7.05 -7.89 -10.87
N ALA A 101 -6.12 -7.23 -11.57
CA ALA A 101 -5.84 -5.80 -11.36
C ALA A 101 -7.08 -4.91 -11.60
N LYS A 102 -7.93 -5.32 -12.56
CA LYS A 102 -9.19 -4.62 -12.86
C LYS A 102 -10.23 -4.86 -11.77
N LEU A 103 -10.33 -6.09 -11.26
CA LEU A 103 -11.22 -6.43 -10.15
C LEU A 103 -10.81 -5.70 -8.86
N ALA A 104 -9.50 -5.66 -8.55
CA ALA A 104 -8.94 -4.88 -7.44
C ALA A 104 -9.28 -3.38 -7.55
N GLY A 105 -9.29 -2.84 -8.78
CA GLY A 105 -9.77 -1.49 -9.08
C GLY A 105 -11.28 -1.27 -8.91
N GLY A 106 -12.04 -2.31 -8.53
CA GLY A 106 -13.48 -2.27 -8.31
C GLY A 106 -14.34 -2.48 -9.57
N ALA A 107 -13.78 -3.05 -10.63
CA ALA A 107 -14.53 -3.41 -11.83
C ALA A 107 -15.33 -4.70 -11.63
N ASP A 108 -16.49 -4.79 -12.31
CA ASP A 108 -17.27 -6.02 -12.41
C ASP A 108 -16.62 -7.00 -13.40
N LEU A 109 -16.92 -8.30 -13.25
CA LEU A 109 -16.44 -9.30 -14.18
C LEU A 109 -17.37 -9.40 -15.39
N MET A 110 -16.82 -9.02 -16.55
CA MET A 110 -17.47 -9.16 -17.84
C MET A 110 -17.39 -10.62 -18.31
N LEU A 111 -18.46 -11.12 -18.92
CA LEU A 111 -18.54 -12.51 -19.41
C LEU A 111 -17.40 -12.92 -20.36
N PRO A 112 -16.88 -12.07 -21.28
CA PRO A 112 -15.73 -12.44 -22.10
C PRO A 112 -14.44 -12.70 -21.31
N GLY A 113 -14.37 -12.23 -20.06
CA GLY A 113 -13.23 -12.47 -19.18
C GLY A 113 -13.26 -13.83 -18.49
N LEU A 114 -14.39 -14.54 -18.54
CA LEU A 114 -14.50 -15.88 -17.95
C LEU A 114 -13.83 -16.93 -18.83
N VAL A 115 -13.11 -17.83 -18.17
CA VAL A 115 -12.66 -19.08 -18.77
C VAL A 115 -13.77 -20.08 -18.61
N VAL A 116 -14.21 -20.67 -19.73
CA VAL A 116 -15.17 -21.77 -19.73
C VAL A 116 -14.37 -23.08 -19.70
N PRO A 117 -14.37 -23.82 -18.58
CA PRO A 117 -13.69 -25.12 -18.52
C PRO A 117 -14.38 -26.13 -19.45
N PRO A 118 -13.69 -27.20 -19.87
CA PRO A 118 -14.30 -28.27 -20.66
C PRO A 118 -15.53 -28.93 -19.97
N CYS A 119 -15.58 -28.90 -18.64
CA CYS A 119 -16.71 -29.39 -17.84
C CYS A 119 -17.90 -28.41 -17.75
N GLY A 120 -17.79 -27.22 -18.35
CA GLY A 120 -18.81 -26.18 -18.32
C GLY A 120 -18.70 -25.25 -17.12
N LEU A 121 -19.53 -24.20 -17.12
CA LEU A 121 -19.63 -23.24 -16.01
C LEU A 121 -20.46 -23.82 -14.86
N PRO A 122 -20.18 -23.41 -13.60
CA PRO A 122 -21.02 -23.79 -12.47
C PRO A 122 -22.45 -23.31 -12.67
N ARG A 123 -23.43 -24.08 -12.18
CA ARG A 123 -24.85 -23.74 -12.28
C ARG A 123 -25.23 -22.79 -11.16
N VAL A 124 -25.54 -21.54 -11.50
CA VAL A 124 -25.96 -20.48 -10.58
C VAL A 124 -27.17 -19.72 -11.15
N GLN A 125 -28.01 -19.22 -10.27
CA GLN A 125 -29.10 -18.30 -10.56
C GLN A 125 -28.66 -16.85 -10.43
N GLN A 126 -29.43 -15.93 -11.02
CA GLN A 126 -29.22 -14.51 -10.79
C GLN A 126 -29.42 -14.19 -9.29
N GLY A 127 -28.44 -13.49 -8.70
CA GLY A 127 -28.42 -13.17 -7.27
C GLY A 127 -27.61 -14.13 -6.41
N ASP A 128 -27.16 -15.27 -6.95
CA ASP A 128 -26.38 -16.24 -6.18
C ASP A 128 -24.96 -15.72 -5.89
N LEU A 129 -24.45 -16.08 -4.71
CA LEU A 129 -23.08 -15.80 -4.29
C LEU A 129 -22.10 -16.71 -5.02
N CYS A 130 -21.05 -16.11 -5.55
CA CYS A 130 -20.05 -16.79 -6.36
C CYS A 130 -18.63 -16.40 -5.91
N ALA A 131 -17.72 -17.35 -6.00
CA ALA A 131 -16.28 -17.12 -5.91
C ALA A 131 -15.68 -16.91 -7.31
N ILE A 132 -14.63 -16.09 -7.41
CA ILE A 132 -13.85 -15.93 -8.63
C ILE A 132 -12.43 -16.41 -8.37
N ASN A 133 -11.95 -17.34 -9.19
CA ASN A 133 -10.61 -17.92 -9.15
C ASN A 133 -9.81 -17.50 -10.39
N LEU A 134 -8.49 -17.62 -10.34
CA LEU A 134 -7.62 -17.40 -11.48
C LEU A 134 -7.22 -18.73 -12.14
N VAL A 135 -6.95 -18.71 -13.44
CA VAL A 135 -6.29 -19.85 -14.11
C VAL A 135 -4.98 -20.16 -13.37
N GLY A 136 -4.79 -21.42 -12.99
CA GLY A 136 -3.61 -21.87 -12.24
C GLY A 136 -3.70 -21.75 -10.71
N SER A 137 -4.74 -21.10 -10.16
CA SER A 137 -4.96 -21.02 -8.72
C SER A 137 -6.34 -21.55 -8.32
N ARG A 138 -6.35 -22.40 -7.30
CA ARG A 138 -7.60 -22.87 -6.68
C ARG A 138 -8.13 -21.90 -5.61
N ALA A 139 -7.33 -20.92 -5.20
CA ALA A 139 -7.72 -19.96 -4.18
C ALA A 139 -8.63 -18.86 -4.78
N PRO A 140 -9.81 -18.61 -4.19
CA PRO A 140 -10.65 -17.49 -4.57
C PRO A 140 -9.92 -16.16 -4.44
N VAL A 141 -9.99 -15.31 -5.46
CA VAL A 141 -9.42 -13.96 -5.47
C VAL A 141 -10.47 -12.87 -5.34
N ALA A 142 -11.75 -13.21 -5.53
CA ALA A 142 -12.86 -12.29 -5.31
C ALA A 142 -14.16 -13.02 -4.94
N VAL A 143 -15.05 -12.28 -4.30
CA VAL A 143 -16.41 -12.63 -3.94
C VAL A 143 -17.35 -11.75 -4.72
N ALA A 144 -18.29 -12.37 -5.42
CA ALA A 144 -19.18 -11.71 -6.36
C ALA A 144 -20.61 -12.25 -6.28
N VAL A 145 -21.53 -11.51 -6.87
CA VAL A 145 -22.93 -11.91 -7.05
C VAL A 145 -23.19 -12.12 -8.53
N ALA A 146 -23.86 -13.21 -8.89
CA ALA A 146 -24.25 -13.48 -10.26
C ALA A 146 -25.26 -12.43 -10.75
N ALA A 147 -24.89 -11.66 -11.77
CA ALA A 147 -25.78 -10.68 -12.39
C ALA A 147 -26.76 -11.33 -13.38
N MET A 148 -26.43 -12.52 -13.88
CA MET A 148 -27.20 -13.34 -14.81
C MET A 148 -27.10 -14.81 -14.37
N SER A 149 -28.09 -15.64 -14.71
CA SER A 149 -28.00 -17.09 -14.52
C SER A 149 -27.03 -17.73 -15.50
N THR A 150 -26.47 -18.91 -15.18
CA THR A 150 -25.54 -19.61 -16.09
C THR A 150 -26.16 -19.87 -17.47
N ALA A 151 -27.46 -20.15 -17.54
CA ALA A 151 -28.18 -20.35 -18.80
C ALA A 151 -28.20 -19.09 -19.66
N GLU A 152 -28.44 -17.92 -19.06
CA GLU A 152 -28.43 -16.62 -19.75
C GLU A 152 -27.01 -16.20 -20.14
N MET A 153 -25.99 -16.52 -19.33
CA MET A 153 -24.59 -16.27 -19.67
C MET A 153 -24.23 -17.00 -20.98
N LEU A 154 -24.63 -18.26 -21.11
CA LEU A 154 -24.39 -19.07 -22.30
C LEU A 154 -25.25 -18.61 -23.49
N ALA A 155 -26.54 -18.33 -23.27
CA ALA A 155 -27.45 -17.88 -24.32
C ALA A 155 -27.07 -16.51 -24.90
N SER A 156 -26.47 -15.63 -24.10
CA SER A 156 -25.97 -14.32 -24.55
C SER A 156 -24.67 -14.40 -25.38
N GLY A 157 -24.10 -15.59 -25.55
CA GLY A 157 -22.80 -15.78 -26.19
C GLY A 157 -21.67 -15.14 -25.39
N MET A 158 -21.74 -15.20 -24.06
CA MET A 158 -20.75 -14.63 -23.13
C MET A 158 -20.57 -13.11 -23.31
N LYS A 159 -21.65 -12.36 -23.53
CA LYS A 159 -21.62 -10.90 -23.67
C LYS A 159 -22.32 -10.18 -22.53
N GLY A 160 -21.68 -9.16 -21.99
CA GLY A 160 -22.23 -8.32 -20.92
C GLY A 160 -21.59 -8.56 -19.56
N ARG A 161 -22.21 -8.00 -18.50
CA ARG A 161 -21.77 -8.15 -17.12
C ARG A 161 -22.26 -9.49 -16.57
N GLY A 162 -21.34 -10.35 -16.18
CA GLY A 162 -21.66 -11.68 -15.64
C GLY A 162 -21.76 -11.68 -14.13
N LEU A 163 -20.75 -11.13 -13.45
CA LEU A 163 -20.67 -11.11 -11.99
C LEU A 163 -20.36 -9.70 -11.47
N THR A 164 -21.11 -9.28 -10.47
CA THR A 164 -20.89 -8.01 -9.76
C THR A 164 -19.92 -8.23 -8.60
N VAL A 165 -18.77 -7.57 -8.60
CA VAL A 165 -17.70 -7.87 -7.62
C VAL A 165 -17.88 -7.05 -6.33
N LEU A 166 -18.03 -7.77 -5.22
CA LEU A 166 -18.23 -7.18 -3.90
C LEU A 166 -16.90 -7.01 -3.17
N HIS A 167 -16.08 -8.05 -3.10
CA HIS A 167 -14.84 -8.05 -2.35
C HIS A 167 -13.76 -8.77 -3.15
N THR A 168 -12.51 -8.32 -3.06
CA THR A 168 -11.39 -8.91 -3.79
C THR A 168 -10.11 -8.88 -2.97
N TYR A 169 -9.22 -9.82 -3.25
CA TYR A 169 -7.86 -9.81 -2.76
C TYR A 169 -7.18 -8.50 -3.19
N LEU A 170 -6.46 -7.86 -2.25
CA LEU A 170 -5.84 -6.52 -2.38
C LEU A 170 -6.80 -5.32 -2.35
N ASP A 171 -8.07 -5.50 -1.96
CA ASP A 171 -8.92 -4.37 -1.61
C ASP A 171 -8.71 -3.90 -0.16
N HIS A 172 -9.34 -2.78 0.23
CA HIS A 172 -9.10 -2.16 1.53
C HIS A 172 -9.68 -2.97 2.71
N LEU A 173 -10.44 -4.04 2.45
CA LEU A 173 -10.91 -4.95 3.50
C LEU A 173 -9.81 -5.98 3.86
N CYS A 174 -8.72 -6.04 3.08
CA CYS A 174 -7.53 -6.80 3.45
C CYS A 174 -6.94 -6.28 4.76
N PRO A 175 -6.77 -7.13 5.79
CA PRO A 175 -6.07 -6.72 7.00
C PRO A 175 -4.60 -6.43 6.66
N GLU A 176 -4.19 -5.17 6.77
CA GLU A 176 -2.78 -4.79 6.67
C GLU A 176 -1.98 -5.44 7.82
N GLY A 177 -0.91 -6.16 7.46
CA GLY A 177 0.17 -6.58 8.36
C GLY A 177 -0.24 -7.34 9.64
N GLN A 178 -0.63 -8.62 9.53
CA GLN A 178 -0.80 -9.46 10.72
C GLN A 178 0.32 -10.46 10.98
N GLN A 179 0.76 -10.41 12.23
CA GLN A 179 1.64 -11.31 12.94
C GLN A 179 0.84 -12.50 13.51
N LEU A 180 1.28 -13.72 13.23
CA LEU A 180 0.68 -14.94 13.79
C LEU A 180 1.05 -15.04 15.28
N ASP A 181 0.06 -14.93 16.16
CA ASP A 181 0.23 -15.13 17.61
C ASP A 181 -0.16 -16.56 17.99
N ILE A 182 0.78 -17.30 18.56
CA ILE A 182 0.57 -18.69 19.01
C ILE A 182 -0.57 -18.82 20.03
N LYS A 183 -0.88 -17.77 20.80
CA LYS A 183 -2.02 -17.75 21.72
C LYS A 183 -3.37 -17.88 21.00
N LYS A 184 -3.40 -17.57 19.70
CA LYS A 184 -4.59 -17.68 18.83
C LYS A 184 -4.70 -19.04 18.13
N SER A 185 -3.70 -19.92 18.27
CA SER A 185 -3.80 -21.31 17.80
C SER A 185 -4.67 -22.15 18.75
N SER A 186 -5.03 -23.37 18.33
CA SER A 186 -5.67 -24.37 19.22
C SER A 186 -4.79 -24.67 20.45
N TYR A 187 -3.48 -24.47 20.32
CA TYR A 187 -2.48 -24.61 21.37
C TYR A 187 -2.18 -23.24 21.98
N LYS A 188 -3.08 -22.78 22.87
CA LYS A 188 -3.03 -21.47 23.59
C LYS A 188 -1.72 -21.16 24.35
N LYS A 189 -0.78 -22.11 24.42
CA LYS A 189 0.56 -21.98 25.01
C LYS A 189 1.58 -22.63 24.07
N LEU A 190 2.72 -21.96 23.86
CA LEU A 190 3.83 -22.46 23.05
C LEU A 190 4.28 -23.87 23.47
N SER A 191 4.36 -24.14 24.76
CA SER A 191 4.74 -25.46 25.29
C SER A 191 3.85 -26.60 24.81
N LYS A 192 2.53 -26.37 24.75
CA LYS A 192 1.58 -27.39 24.29
C LYS A 192 1.70 -27.63 22.79
N PHE A 193 1.98 -26.58 22.03
CA PHE A 193 2.23 -26.69 20.60
C PHE A 193 3.51 -27.46 20.30
N LEU A 194 4.60 -27.11 20.99
CA LEU A 194 5.91 -27.76 20.85
C LEU A 194 5.86 -29.24 21.24
N GLN A 195 5.14 -29.58 22.31
CA GLN A 195 4.89 -30.98 22.70
C GLN A 195 4.11 -31.75 21.62
N HIS A 196 3.11 -31.13 21.00
CA HIS A 196 2.35 -31.76 19.93
C HIS A 196 3.19 -31.96 18.66
N MET A 197 3.98 -30.96 18.26
CA MET A 197 4.90 -31.06 17.13
C MET A 197 6.02 -32.09 17.37
N GLN A 198 6.43 -32.28 18.62
CA GLN A 198 7.35 -33.34 19.00
C GLN A 198 6.71 -34.74 18.97
N GLN A 199 5.44 -34.87 19.35
CA GLN A 199 4.69 -36.14 19.19
C GLN A 199 4.51 -36.52 17.73
N GLN A 200 4.30 -35.54 16.85
CA GLN A 200 4.25 -35.72 15.40
C GLN A 200 5.64 -35.93 14.76
N GLN A 201 6.70 -35.99 15.57
CA GLN A 201 8.10 -36.18 15.15
C GLN A 201 8.64 -35.09 14.19
N VAL A 202 7.98 -33.92 14.13
CA VAL A 202 8.40 -32.81 13.27
C VAL A 202 9.58 -32.05 13.89
N VAL A 203 9.57 -31.90 15.22
CA VAL A 203 10.60 -31.17 15.98
C VAL A 203 11.02 -31.96 17.21
N GLN A 204 12.23 -31.72 17.71
CA GLN A 204 12.70 -32.23 19.00
C GLN A 204 12.93 -31.06 19.95
N VAL A 205 12.33 -31.10 21.13
CA VAL A 205 12.36 -30.01 22.10
C VAL A 205 13.06 -30.51 23.37
N LYS A 206 13.97 -29.68 23.92
CA LYS A 206 14.62 -29.94 25.21
C LYS A 206 14.62 -28.67 26.05
N GLU A 207 14.56 -28.83 27.36
CA GLU A 207 14.72 -27.73 28.31
C GLU A 207 16.21 -27.52 28.60
N LEU A 208 16.81 -26.48 27.98
CA LEU A 208 18.25 -26.19 28.12
C LEU A 208 18.56 -25.39 29.39
N SER A 209 17.58 -24.63 29.88
CA SER A 209 17.64 -23.89 31.14
C SER A 209 16.25 -23.90 31.79
N ARG A 210 16.19 -23.78 33.13
CA ARG A 210 14.92 -23.86 33.88
C ARG A 210 13.88 -22.89 33.30
N GLY A 211 12.80 -23.42 32.76
CA GLY A 211 11.67 -22.68 32.21
C GLY A 211 11.76 -22.30 30.72
N VAL A 212 12.81 -22.70 30.00
CA VAL A 212 12.96 -22.39 28.56
C VAL A 212 13.01 -23.69 27.74
N GLU A 213 11.91 -23.99 27.05
CA GLU A 213 11.82 -25.06 26.07
C GLU A 213 12.45 -24.60 24.74
N SER A 214 13.50 -25.30 24.30
CA SER A 214 14.26 -24.98 23.09
C SER A 214 14.15 -26.11 22.06
N ILE A 215 13.95 -25.76 20.78
CA ILE A 215 13.92 -26.72 19.68
C ILE A 215 15.37 -27.06 19.31
N VAL A 216 15.75 -28.33 19.45
CA VAL A 216 17.13 -28.80 19.25
C VAL A 216 17.32 -29.46 17.89
N ALA A 217 16.25 -29.99 17.28
CA ALA A 217 16.29 -30.55 15.93
C ALA A 217 14.93 -30.42 15.25
N VAL A 218 14.95 -30.33 13.91
CA VAL A 218 13.77 -30.29 13.04
C VAL A 218 13.95 -31.35 11.97
N ASP A 219 12.94 -32.18 11.73
CA ASP A 219 12.96 -33.17 10.65
C ASP A 219 12.44 -32.54 9.35
N TRP A 220 13.35 -31.95 8.59
CA TRP A 220 13.05 -31.32 7.30
C TRP A 220 12.54 -32.29 6.23
N LYS A 221 12.68 -33.61 6.44
CA LYS A 221 12.19 -34.64 5.51
C LYS A 221 10.76 -35.10 5.86
N HIS A 222 10.16 -34.55 6.92
CA HIS A 222 8.83 -34.94 7.35
C HIS A 222 7.77 -34.62 6.28
N PRO A 223 6.80 -35.52 6.01
CA PRO A 223 5.82 -35.34 4.94
C PRO A 223 5.06 -34.01 4.99
N SER A 224 4.76 -33.48 6.18
CA SER A 224 4.05 -32.19 6.34
C SER A 224 4.89 -30.97 5.95
N ILE A 225 6.22 -31.09 5.96
CA ILE A 225 7.16 -30.05 5.51
C ILE A 225 7.48 -30.27 4.03
N ALA A 226 7.71 -31.52 3.62
CA ALA A 226 7.99 -31.86 2.23
C ALA A 226 6.79 -31.67 1.28
N SER A 227 5.55 -31.78 1.78
CA SER A 227 4.33 -31.49 1.02
C SER A 227 3.96 -30.00 1.01
N PHE A 228 4.71 -29.16 1.75
CA PHE A 228 4.53 -27.72 1.75
C PHE A 228 5.19 -27.16 0.48
N HIS A 229 4.37 -26.89 -0.53
CA HIS A 229 4.79 -26.13 -1.70
C HIS A 229 4.40 -24.67 -1.49
N GLU A 230 5.39 -23.80 -1.33
CA GLU A 230 5.16 -22.38 -1.58
C GLU A 230 4.73 -22.24 -3.05
N ALA A 231 3.68 -21.45 -3.30
CA ALA A 231 3.33 -21.15 -4.68
C ALA A 231 4.50 -20.39 -5.32
N ASP A 232 5.08 -20.95 -6.39
CA ASP A 232 6.17 -20.29 -7.10
C ASP A 232 5.77 -18.85 -7.45
N PRO A 233 6.58 -17.85 -7.08
CA PRO A 233 6.34 -16.48 -7.51
C PRO A 233 6.53 -16.44 -9.03
N SER A 234 5.46 -16.08 -9.75
CA SER A 234 5.56 -15.74 -11.16
C SER A 234 6.64 -14.67 -11.36
N PRO A 235 7.52 -14.80 -12.37
CA PRO A 235 8.67 -13.91 -12.56
C PRO A 235 8.34 -12.42 -12.82
N ASP A 236 7.06 -12.08 -13.05
CA ASP A 236 6.58 -10.71 -13.28
C ASP A 236 5.64 -10.16 -12.18
N GLY A 237 5.67 -10.73 -10.97
CA GLY A 237 4.98 -10.20 -9.79
C GLY A 237 5.95 -9.59 -8.78
N PRO A 238 5.58 -8.54 -8.01
CA PRO A 238 6.41 -8.08 -6.91
C PRO A 238 6.65 -9.26 -5.95
N SER A 239 7.92 -9.54 -5.69
CA SER A 239 8.38 -10.64 -4.83
C SER A 239 7.61 -10.69 -3.51
N PRO A 240 7.10 -11.87 -3.08
CA PRO A 240 6.58 -12.04 -1.73
C PRO A 240 7.73 -11.82 -0.75
N GLN A 241 7.64 -10.77 0.07
CA GLN A 241 8.55 -10.61 1.18
C GLN A 241 8.30 -11.73 2.18
N GLU A 242 9.33 -12.55 2.41
CA GLU A 242 9.48 -13.38 3.59
C GLU A 242 9.32 -12.48 4.83
N CYS A 243 8.23 -12.68 5.57
CA CYS A 243 7.99 -12.02 6.85
C CYS A 243 8.69 -12.80 7.96
N GLU A 244 10.00 -12.61 8.09
CA GLU A 244 10.75 -12.95 9.30
C GLU A 244 11.55 -11.72 9.78
N GLY A 245 11.24 -11.25 11.00
CA GLY A 245 11.91 -10.15 11.67
C GLY A 245 11.38 -8.76 11.29
N GLU A 246 11.42 -7.81 12.24
CA GLU A 246 11.30 -6.38 11.92
C GLU A 246 12.34 -6.04 10.86
N GLN A 247 11.96 -5.97 9.58
CA GLN A 247 12.89 -5.51 8.56
C GLN A 247 13.28 -4.07 8.92
N PRO A 248 14.59 -3.79 9.07
CA PRO A 248 15.04 -2.45 9.39
C PRO A 248 14.57 -1.50 8.28
N TYR A 249 14.11 -0.32 8.68
CA TYR A 249 13.70 0.70 7.70
C TYR A 249 14.86 0.98 6.74
N HIS A 250 14.59 0.83 5.44
CA HIS A 250 15.52 1.21 4.39
C HIS A 250 15.11 2.58 3.83
N PRO A 251 15.99 3.60 3.90
CA PRO A 251 15.67 4.91 3.36
C PRO A 251 15.45 4.84 1.85
N PRO A 252 14.43 5.52 1.30
CA PRO A 252 14.20 5.54 -0.14
C PRO A 252 15.32 6.29 -0.87
N ASP A 253 15.63 5.83 -2.08
CA ASP A 253 16.49 6.57 -2.99
C ASP A 253 15.67 7.70 -3.64
N ILE A 254 16.18 8.92 -3.54
CA ILE A 254 15.48 10.14 -3.95
C ILE A 254 16.38 10.93 -4.90
N GLU A 255 15.96 10.95 -6.17
CA GLU A 255 16.67 11.67 -7.22
C GLU A 255 15.86 12.89 -7.71
N PRO A 256 16.52 14.04 -7.92
CA PRO A 256 15.85 15.19 -8.52
C PRO A 256 15.53 14.94 -9.98
N ALA A 257 14.32 15.32 -10.39
CA ALA A 257 13.85 15.22 -11.76
C ALA A 257 13.17 16.53 -12.19
N TYR A 258 12.86 16.62 -13.48
CA TYR A 258 12.22 17.77 -14.09
C TYR A 258 11.10 17.31 -14.99
N CYS A 259 9.96 17.99 -14.95
CA CYS A 259 8.82 17.73 -15.81
C CYS A 259 8.70 18.82 -16.87
N ILE A 260 8.50 18.44 -18.13
CA ILE A 260 8.42 19.39 -19.26
C ILE A 260 7.07 20.14 -19.22
N PRO A 261 7.08 21.48 -19.05
CA PRO A 261 5.87 22.30 -19.14
C PRO A 261 5.46 22.53 -20.60
N ALA A 262 4.22 22.96 -20.81
CA ALA A 262 3.66 23.13 -22.15
C ALA A 262 4.46 24.11 -23.02
N ASN A 263 4.91 25.23 -22.44
CA ASN A 263 5.67 26.27 -23.13
C ASN A 263 7.05 25.82 -23.60
N MET A 264 7.64 24.79 -22.99
CA MET A 264 8.95 24.27 -23.39
C MET A 264 8.87 23.08 -24.35
N SER A 265 7.67 22.57 -24.66
CA SER A 265 7.50 21.42 -25.56
C SER A 265 8.23 21.56 -26.90
N PRO A 266 8.25 22.74 -27.57
CA PRO A 266 8.95 22.91 -28.85
C PRO A 266 10.47 22.66 -28.74
N LEU A 267 11.09 23.06 -27.64
CA LEU A 267 12.53 22.86 -27.39
C LEU A 267 12.88 21.37 -27.30
N PHE A 268 11.98 20.55 -26.78
CA PHE A 268 12.20 19.12 -26.54
C PHE A 268 11.55 18.21 -27.60
N GLN A 269 10.88 18.77 -28.62
CA GLN A 269 10.16 18.00 -29.62
C GLN A 269 11.08 17.02 -30.37
N GLU A 270 12.26 17.48 -30.77
CA GLU A 270 13.25 16.69 -31.51
C GLU A 270 14.00 15.65 -30.66
N SER A 271 13.91 15.73 -29.33
CA SER A 271 14.41 14.69 -28.41
C SER A 271 13.35 13.63 -28.11
N GLY A 272 12.16 13.74 -28.71
CA GLY A 272 11.06 12.80 -28.52
C GLY A 272 10.29 12.96 -27.21
N HIS A 273 10.62 13.98 -26.41
CA HIS A 273 9.92 14.24 -25.16
C HIS A 273 8.73 15.16 -25.36
N LYS A 274 7.62 14.86 -24.67
CA LYS A 274 6.37 15.59 -24.77
C LYS A 274 6.08 16.34 -23.48
N LYS A 275 5.09 17.23 -23.51
CA LYS A 275 4.53 17.84 -22.30
C LYS A 275 4.22 16.75 -21.25
N GLY A 276 4.77 16.90 -20.05
CA GLY A 276 4.57 15.95 -18.95
C GLY A 276 5.59 14.82 -18.86
N SER A 277 6.51 14.69 -19.83
CA SER A 277 7.65 13.78 -19.70
C SER A 277 8.57 14.22 -18.54
N PHE A 278 9.16 13.24 -17.86
CA PHE A 278 10.13 13.45 -16.78
C PHE A 278 11.55 13.24 -17.30
N LEU A 279 12.47 14.11 -16.89
CA LEU A 279 13.88 14.12 -17.28
C LEU A 279 14.77 14.33 -16.06
N SER A 280 15.94 13.73 -16.06
CA SER A 280 17.05 14.10 -15.20
C SER A 280 17.67 15.43 -15.64
N ALA A 281 18.46 16.06 -14.75
CA ALA A 281 19.22 17.26 -15.10
C ALA A 281 20.18 17.02 -16.29
N GLY A 282 20.74 15.81 -16.40
CA GLY A 282 21.65 15.43 -17.47
C GLY A 282 20.95 15.36 -18.82
N GLU A 283 19.80 14.67 -18.87
CA GLU A 283 18.98 14.55 -20.09
C GLU A 283 18.45 15.92 -20.55
N ALA A 284 17.97 16.74 -19.63
CA ALA A 284 17.50 18.09 -19.96
C ALA A 284 18.61 18.97 -20.56
N ARG A 285 19.84 18.91 -20.00
CA ARG A 285 21.00 19.60 -20.56
C ARG A 285 21.39 19.06 -21.92
N ALA A 286 21.44 17.73 -22.08
CA ALA A 286 21.77 17.08 -23.34
C ALA A 286 20.78 17.49 -24.45
N ALA A 287 19.48 17.42 -24.18
CA ALA A 287 18.45 17.83 -25.14
C ALA A 287 18.56 19.31 -25.53
N CYS A 288 18.87 20.20 -24.60
CA CYS A 288 19.11 21.62 -24.89
C CYS A 288 20.37 21.82 -25.76
N ILE A 289 21.46 21.12 -25.45
CA ILE A 289 22.70 21.17 -26.24
C ILE A 289 22.47 20.64 -27.67
N ASP A 290 21.76 19.52 -27.79
CA ASP A 290 21.45 18.90 -29.08
C ASP A 290 20.57 19.81 -29.94
N TYR A 291 19.59 20.48 -29.34
CA TYR A 291 18.79 21.50 -30.02
C TYR A 291 19.66 22.63 -30.59
N VAL A 292 20.54 23.21 -29.77
CA VAL A 292 21.41 24.33 -30.18
C VAL A 292 22.35 23.91 -31.31
N LYS A 293 22.97 22.74 -31.21
CA LYS A 293 23.88 22.22 -32.23
C LYS A 293 23.16 21.91 -33.53
N ARG A 294 21.98 21.27 -33.47
CA ARG A 294 21.20 20.88 -34.64
C ARG A 294 20.72 22.10 -35.44
N ASN A 295 20.33 23.16 -34.74
CA ASN A 295 19.89 24.42 -35.36
C ASN A 295 21.06 25.38 -35.68
N GLN A 296 22.31 24.94 -35.52
CA GLN A 296 23.52 25.73 -35.81
C GLN A 296 23.53 27.10 -35.10
N LEU A 297 23.05 27.13 -33.85
CA LEU A 297 22.89 28.36 -33.07
C LEU A 297 24.16 28.75 -32.29
N VAL A 298 25.24 27.98 -32.40
CA VAL A 298 26.52 28.33 -31.78
C VAL A 298 27.13 29.51 -32.54
N ASP A 299 27.63 30.50 -31.81
CA ASP A 299 28.26 31.67 -32.41
C ASP A 299 29.59 31.30 -33.10
N GLU A 300 29.80 31.84 -34.31
CA GLU A 300 30.98 31.51 -35.13
C GLU A 300 32.26 32.12 -34.57
N ASP A 301 32.17 33.33 -34.01
CA ASP A 301 33.30 34.08 -33.45
C ASP A 301 33.63 33.60 -32.03
N ASN A 302 32.61 33.23 -31.24
CA ASN A 302 32.78 32.79 -29.87
C ASN A 302 31.95 31.55 -29.53
N LYS A 303 32.60 30.38 -29.53
CA LYS A 303 31.96 29.08 -29.22
C LYS A 303 31.31 28.98 -27.84
N ASN A 304 31.60 29.91 -26.92
CA ASN A 304 30.93 29.98 -25.62
C ASN A 304 29.55 30.64 -25.67
N LEU A 305 29.21 31.33 -26.77
CA LEU A 305 27.96 32.03 -26.94
C LEU A 305 27.01 31.27 -27.87
N VAL A 306 25.71 31.35 -27.55
CA VAL A 306 24.61 30.77 -28.31
C VAL A 306 23.70 31.89 -28.77
N LYS A 307 23.44 31.96 -30.07
CA LYS A 307 22.46 32.86 -30.70
C LYS A 307 21.05 32.40 -30.32
N ILE A 308 20.22 33.34 -29.85
CA ILE A 308 18.86 33.05 -29.40
C ILE A 308 17.90 33.09 -30.59
N ASP A 309 17.31 31.95 -30.90
CA ASP A 309 16.25 31.83 -31.91
C ASP A 309 14.86 32.09 -31.30
N PRO A 310 13.77 32.15 -32.09
CA PRO A 310 12.43 32.42 -31.57
C PRO A 310 11.97 31.41 -30.50
N ILE A 311 12.35 30.13 -30.63
CA ILE A 311 11.94 29.08 -29.68
C ILE A 311 12.66 29.25 -28.34
N LEU A 312 13.98 29.46 -28.34
CA LEU A 312 14.75 29.74 -27.13
C LEU A 312 14.31 31.06 -26.49
N CYS A 313 13.97 32.07 -27.29
CA CYS A 313 13.43 33.35 -26.83
C CYS A 313 12.12 33.15 -26.05
N ASP A 314 11.16 32.43 -26.64
CA ASP A 314 9.85 32.18 -26.02
C ASP A 314 9.92 31.27 -24.79
N CYS A 315 10.83 30.28 -24.80
CA CYS A 315 10.96 29.30 -23.72
C CYS A 315 11.75 29.84 -22.51
N LEU A 316 12.85 30.56 -22.76
CA LEU A 316 13.87 30.83 -21.73
C LEU A 316 13.90 32.29 -21.27
N LEU A 317 13.69 33.26 -22.17
CA LEU A 317 13.85 34.67 -21.86
C LEU A 317 12.65 35.27 -21.10
N GLU A 318 12.93 36.25 -20.25
CA GLU A 318 11.88 37.06 -19.63
C GLU A 318 11.30 38.08 -20.60
N LYS A 319 10.09 38.58 -20.31
CA LYS A 319 9.39 39.55 -21.19
C LYS A 319 10.23 40.78 -21.52
N VAL A 320 11.05 41.24 -20.58
CA VAL A 320 11.93 42.42 -20.73
C VAL A 320 13.19 42.13 -21.55
N GLU A 321 13.57 40.87 -21.69
CA GLU A 321 14.80 40.43 -22.36
C GLU A 321 14.60 40.08 -23.83
N ARG A 322 13.34 39.84 -24.26
CA ARG A 322 13.01 39.28 -25.59
C ARG A 322 13.58 40.04 -26.78
N ASN A 323 13.77 41.36 -26.65
CA ASN A 323 14.28 42.22 -27.72
C ASN A 323 15.71 42.71 -27.48
N SER A 324 16.30 42.42 -26.33
CA SER A 324 17.62 42.94 -25.92
C SER A 324 18.70 41.86 -25.87
N VAL A 325 18.33 40.62 -25.53
CA VAL A 325 19.28 39.51 -25.39
C VAL A 325 19.28 38.66 -26.66
N LEU A 326 20.28 38.88 -27.53
CA LEU A 326 20.45 38.14 -28.78
C LEU A 326 21.40 36.93 -28.67
N LYS A 327 22.29 36.95 -27.66
CA LYS A 327 23.26 35.87 -27.40
C LYS A 327 23.32 35.57 -25.91
N LEU A 328 23.44 34.30 -25.53
CA LEU A 328 23.67 33.88 -24.14
C LEU A 328 24.88 32.93 -24.03
N PRO A 329 25.66 33.01 -22.94
CA PRO A 329 26.63 31.98 -22.60
C PRO A 329 25.96 30.63 -22.34
N TRP A 330 26.65 29.53 -22.65
CA TRP A 330 26.15 28.16 -22.42
C TRP A 330 25.68 27.91 -20.99
N ASP A 331 26.45 28.36 -20.00
CA ASP A 331 26.12 28.14 -18.59
C ASP A 331 24.78 28.80 -18.19
N ASN A 332 24.57 30.03 -18.65
CA ASN A 332 23.32 30.76 -18.44
C ASN A 332 22.15 30.11 -19.18
N LEU A 333 22.37 29.65 -20.42
CA LEU A 333 21.35 28.97 -21.21
C LEU A 333 20.86 27.69 -20.51
N LEU A 334 21.80 26.84 -20.08
CA LEU A 334 21.50 25.57 -19.44
C LEU A 334 20.87 25.77 -18.06
N SER A 335 21.34 26.74 -17.29
CA SER A 335 20.75 27.09 -15.99
C SER A 335 19.32 27.58 -16.14
N ARG A 336 19.06 28.52 -17.08
CA ARG A 336 17.69 28.98 -17.39
C ARG A 336 16.79 27.87 -17.90
N CYS A 337 17.33 26.95 -18.71
CA CYS A 337 16.58 25.79 -19.18
C CYS A 337 16.09 24.92 -18.01
N LEU A 338 16.96 24.62 -17.04
CA LEU A 338 16.58 23.83 -15.87
C LEU A 338 15.60 24.57 -14.95
N GLU A 339 15.76 25.89 -14.78
CA GLU A 339 14.88 26.72 -13.96
C GLU A 339 13.46 26.86 -14.52
N ARG A 340 13.32 26.83 -15.86
CA ARG A 340 12.03 26.92 -16.55
C ARG A 340 11.25 25.61 -16.53
N LEU A 341 11.93 24.47 -16.33
CA LEU A 341 11.28 23.18 -16.17
C LEU A 341 10.55 23.08 -14.82
N GLN A 342 9.50 22.26 -14.76
CA GLN A 342 8.78 22.06 -13.50
C GLN A 342 9.57 21.11 -12.59
N PRO A 343 9.81 21.45 -11.31
CA PRO A 343 10.51 20.55 -10.40
C PRO A 343 9.69 19.26 -10.20
N ALA A 344 10.41 18.14 -10.18
CA ALA A 344 9.89 16.82 -9.88
C ALA A 344 10.96 16.02 -9.12
N TYR A 345 10.60 14.82 -8.67
CA TYR A 345 11.55 13.90 -8.06
C TYR A 345 11.12 12.46 -8.33
N ARG A 346 12.12 11.59 -8.44
CA ARG A 346 11.95 10.14 -8.50
C ARG A 346 12.21 9.58 -7.10
N VAL A 347 11.28 8.77 -6.61
CA VAL A 347 11.44 8.05 -5.34
C VAL A 347 11.42 6.55 -5.64
N THR A 348 12.44 5.86 -5.18
CA THR A 348 12.53 4.40 -5.25
C THR A 348 12.56 3.84 -3.84
N PHE A 349 11.49 3.15 -3.45
CA PHE A 349 11.46 2.42 -2.19
C PHE A 349 12.11 1.05 -2.38
N TYR A 350 12.71 0.52 -1.32
CA TYR A 350 13.37 -0.79 -1.37
C TYR A 350 12.37 -1.88 -1.81
N GLY A 351 12.70 -2.60 -2.87
CA GLY A 351 11.86 -3.64 -3.45
C GLY A 351 10.63 -3.16 -4.25
N GLN A 352 10.51 -1.85 -4.52
CA GLN A 352 9.39 -1.28 -5.29
C GLN A 352 9.87 -0.57 -6.56
N GLU A 353 8.98 -0.46 -7.55
CA GLU A 353 9.27 0.30 -8.76
C GLU A 353 9.39 1.81 -8.48
N PRO A 354 10.24 2.55 -9.22
CA PRO A 354 10.40 3.99 -9.05
C PRO A 354 9.13 4.77 -9.36
N VAL A 355 8.75 5.68 -8.46
CA VAL A 355 7.57 6.55 -8.61
C VAL A 355 8.01 7.99 -8.89
N MET A 356 7.48 8.57 -9.96
CA MET A 356 7.68 9.99 -10.31
C MET A 356 6.63 10.86 -9.62
N LYS A 357 7.08 11.88 -8.86
CA LYS A 357 6.20 12.86 -8.22
C LYS A 357 6.54 14.28 -8.67
N LYS A 358 5.50 15.08 -8.90
CA LYS A 358 5.63 16.50 -9.27
C LYS A 358 5.84 17.38 -8.04
N GLY A 359 6.56 18.48 -8.21
CA GLY A 359 6.90 19.43 -7.15
C GLY A 359 8.26 19.13 -6.53
N LYS A 360 8.62 19.91 -5.51
CA LYS A 360 9.78 19.61 -4.66
C LYS A 360 9.35 18.60 -3.60
N ILE A 361 10.25 17.68 -3.23
CA ILE A 361 9.98 16.75 -2.13
C ILE A 361 9.74 17.53 -0.83
N SER A 362 8.66 17.18 -0.14
CA SER A 362 8.32 17.80 1.14
C SER A 362 9.21 17.20 2.25
N PRO A 363 9.97 18.02 3.00
CA PRO A 363 10.74 17.53 4.12
C PRO A 363 9.83 17.08 5.27
N ILE A 364 10.33 16.18 6.12
CA ILE A 364 9.71 15.85 7.41
C ILE A 364 9.73 17.12 8.25
N GLU A 365 8.55 17.68 8.49
CA GLU A 365 8.39 18.95 9.19
C GLU A 365 8.12 18.68 10.67
N ILE A 366 8.98 19.22 11.53
CA ILE A 366 8.87 19.11 12.98
C ILE A 366 8.53 20.50 13.55
N THR A 367 7.37 20.63 14.18
CA THR A 367 6.94 21.90 14.79
C THR A 367 6.62 21.72 16.26
N LEU A 368 6.96 22.73 17.07
CA LEU A 368 6.53 22.81 18.46
C LEU A 368 5.34 23.76 18.53
N ALA A 369 4.21 23.24 18.99
CA ALA A 369 3.00 24.02 19.24
C ALA A 369 2.74 24.12 20.75
N GLN A 370 2.22 25.25 21.20
CA GLN A 370 1.76 25.45 22.57
C GLN A 370 0.23 25.38 22.59
N ARG A 371 -0.34 24.39 23.28
CA ARG A 371 -1.81 24.13 23.24
C ARG A 371 -2.55 24.53 24.52
N ALA A 372 -1.84 24.74 25.63
CA ALA A 372 -2.38 25.22 26.90
C ALA A 372 -1.24 25.88 27.71
N SER A 373 -1.56 26.60 28.81
CA SER A 373 -0.57 27.30 29.67
C SER A 373 0.67 26.43 29.92
N ASN A 374 1.82 26.88 29.37
CA ASN A 374 3.14 26.22 29.34
C ASN A 374 3.25 24.77 28.79
N LYS A 375 2.18 24.17 28.27
CA LYS A 375 2.24 22.81 27.68
C LYS A 375 2.64 22.87 26.21
N LYS A 376 3.84 22.35 25.94
CA LYS A 376 4.38 22.18 24.58
C LYS A 376 4.00 20.81 24.02
N VAL A 377 3.80 20.76 22.72
CA VAL A 377 3.45 19.56 21.97
C VAL A 377 4.31 19.54 20.70
N THR A 378 4.89 18.39 20.39
CA THR A 378 5.66 18.17 19.16
C THR A 378 4.74 17.63 18.08
N LEU A 379 4.71 18.27 16.91
CA LEU A 379 3.92 17.87 15.75
C LEU A 379 4.87 17.47 14.61
N ILE A 380 4.60 16.34 13.97
CA ILE A 380 5.41 15.74 12.92
C ILE A 380 4.55 15.52 11.69
N ARG A 381 5.01 15.99 10.53
CA ARG A 381 4.31 15.89 9.24
C ARG A 381 5.18 15.27 8.15
N ASN A 382 4.55 14.85 7.06
CA ASN A 382 5.18 14.32 5.85
C ASN A 382 5.98 13.02 6.05
N LEU A 383 5.66 12.22 7.08
CA LEU A 383 6.31 10.92 7.32
C LEU A 383 6.06 9.95 6.15
N GLU A 384 4.83 9.93 5.65
CA GLU A 384 4.39 9.09 4.53
C GLU A 384 5.18 9.33 3.23
N VAL A 385 5.74 10.55 3.04
CA VAL A 385 6.56 10.89 1.87
C VAL A 385 7.83 10.02 1.80
N TYR A 386 8.31 9.58 2.97
CA TYR A 386 9.51 8.75 3.13
C TYR A 386 9.16 7.29 3.41
N GLY A 387 7.90 6.88 3.20
CA GLY A 387 7.46 5.50 3.44
C GLY A 387 7.38 5.13 4.92
N LEU A 388 7.38 6.12 5.82
CA LEU A 388 7.25 5.89 7.25
C LEU A 388 5.78 5.87 7.64
N ASP A 389 5.34 4.76 8.24
CA ASP A 389 4.00 4.65 8.83
C ASP A 389 3.89 5.58 10.06
N PRO A 390 2.97 6.57 10.04
CA PRO A 390 2.73 7.46 11.17
C PRO A 390 2.35 6.72 12.47
N TYR A 391 1.67 5.58 12.40
CA TYR A 391 1.28 4.81 13.59
C TYR A 391 2.49 4.14 14.25
N SER A 392 3.32 3.45 13.48
CA SER A 392 4.58 2.85 13.95
C SER A 392 5.50 3.91 14.60
N VAL A 393 5.70 5.03 13.91
CA VAL A 393 6.53 6.14 14.44
C VAL A 393 5.94 6.71 15.73
N ALA A 394 4.61 6.86 15.82
CA ALA A 394 3.95 7.33 17.04
C ALA A 394 4.16 6.36 18.23
N ASN A 395 4.07 5.05 17.99
CA ASN A 395 4.27 4.02 19.02
C ASN A 395 5.72 4.00 19.54
N ILE A 396 6.70 4.03 18.63
CA ILE A 396 8.13 4.09 18.98
C ILE A 396 8.42 5.34 19.82
N LEU A 397 7.88 6.50 19.41
CA LEU A 397 8.10 7.74 20.15
C LEU A 397 7.32 7.81 21.46
N GLN A 398 6.16 7.17 21.56
CA GLN A 398 5.42 7.03 22.83
C GLN A 398 6.24 6.25 23.85
N LEU A 399 6.84 5.13 23.44
CA LEU A 399 7.70 4.30 24.30
C LEU A 399 9.00 5.02 24.68
N ARG A 400 9.64 5.72 23.74
CA ARG A 400 10.90 6.43 23.99
C ARG A 400 10.73 7.72 24.80
N GLY A 401 9.72 8.50 24.45
CA GLY A 401 9.42 9.78 25.08
C GLY A 401 8.62 9.64 26.38
N GLN A 402 8.15 8.42 26.71
CA GLN A 402 7.27 8.13 27.85
C GLN A 402 6.10 9.13 27.91
N ALA A 403 5.53 9.42 26.73
CA ALA A 403 4.58 10.50 26.52
C ALA A 403 3.45 10.04 25.61
N SER A 404 2.25 10.59 25.82
CA SER A 404 1.11 10.29 24.96
C SER A 404 1.36 10.78 23.53
N ALA A 405 1.21 9.86 22.58
CA ALA A 405 1.21 10.12 21.15
C ALA A 405 -0.19 9.92 20.58
N THR A 406 -0.60 10.78 19.66
CA THR A 406 -1.91 10.74 19.00
C THR A 406 -1.75 11.12 17.54
N LEU A 407 -2.50 10.51 16.64
CA LEU A 407 -2.57 10.94 15.25
C LEU A 407 -3.69 11.97 15.10
N CYS A 408 -3.43 13.04 14.36
CA CYS A 408 -4.42 14.07 14.06
C CYS A 408 -4.46 14.31 12.54
N PRO A 409 -5.63 14.49 11.93
CA PRO A 409 -5.70 14.91 10.53
C PRO A 409 -5.10 16.30 10.36
N VAL A 410 -4.38 16.54 9.26
CA VAL A 410 -3.82 17.86 8.95
C VAL A 410 -4.90 18.75 8.33
N PRO A 411 -5.15 19.96 8.85
CA PRO A 411 -6.12 20.89 8.26
C PRO A 411 -5.73 21.28 6.82
N GLY A 412 -6.71 21.27 5.90
CA GLY A 412 -6.52 21.74 4.52
C GLY A 412 -6.00 20.70 3.52
N THR A 413 -5.77 19.47 3.94
CA THR A 413 -5.30 18.35 3.08
C THR A 413 -6.24 17.15 3.25
N LYS A 414 -6.53 16.43 2.16
CA LYS A 414 -7.32 15.20 2.22
C LYS A 414 -6.39 14.05 2.63
N ASP A 415 -6.82 13.30 3.63
CA ASP A 415 -6.25 12.00 4.06
C ASP A 415 -4.80 11.98 4.57
N THR A 416 -4.15 13.13 4.78
CA THR A 416 -2.82 13.18 5.44
C THR A 416 -2.95 13.32 6.95
N VAL A 417 -2.23 12.49 7.70
CA VAL A 417 -2.17 12.54 9.16
C VAL A 417 -0.85 13.16 9.65
N GLN A 418 -0.92 13.80 10.82
CA GLN A 418 0.25 14.27 11.55
C GLN A 418 0.34 13.54 12.90
N VAL A 419 1.56 13.18 13.29
CA VAL A 419 1.84 12.61 14.59
C VAL A 419 1.99 13.76 15.60
N GLN A 420 1.24 13.67 16.69
CA GLN A 420 1.27 14.64 17.78
C GLN A 420 1.73 13.95 19.06
N ILE A 421 2.77 14.47 19.70
CA ILE A 421 3.32 13.92 20.95
C ILE A 421 3.42 14.99 22.02
N GLN A 422 3.01 14.65 23.24
CA GLN A 422 3.09 15.56 24.39
C GLN A 422 4.55 15.86 24.77
N GLY A 423 4.84 17.13 25.08
CA GLY A 423 6.18 17.60 25.42
C GLY A 423 7.04 17.95 24.20
N ASN A 424 8.28 18.35 24.47
CA ASN A 424 9.30 18.60 23.44
C ASN A 424 10.14 17.33 23.23
N GLN A 425 9.84 16.59 22.16
CA GLN A 425 10.45 15.28 21.88
C GLN A 425 11.43 15.31 20.70
N ILE A 426 11.86 16.49 20.28
CA ILE A 426 12.69 16.67 19.07
C ILE A 426 14.01 15.89 19.17
N ASN A 427 14.63 15.78 20.35
CA ASN A 427 15.86 15.02 20.51
C ASN A 427 15.67 13.51 20.25
N HIS A 428 14.58 12.93 20.73
CA HIS A 428 14.27 11.51 20.48
C HIS A 428 13.93 11.27 19.00
N LEU A 429 13.21 12.21 18.39
CA LEU A 429 12.89 12.17 16.97
C LEU A 429 14.13 12.33 16.09
N SER A 430 15.07 13.21 16.48
CA SER A 430 16.34 13.40 15.77
C SER A 430 17.13 12.10 15.71
N ARG A 431 17.24 11.38 16.85
CA ARG A 431 17.92 10.09 16.89
C ARG A 431 17.22 9.04 16.04
N LEU A 432 15.88 8.96 16.14
CA LEU A 432 15.10 8.02 15.33
C LEU A 432 15.30 8.26 13.82
N LEU A 433 15.16 9.50 13.36
CA LEU A 433 15.21 9.82 11.93
C LEU A 433 16.63 9.76 11.35
N LEU A 434 17.63 10.27 12.08
CA LEU A 434 19.00 10.40 11.56
C LEU A 434 19.86 9.17 11.86
N ASP A 435 19.75 8.60 13.06
CA ASP A 435 20.65 7.55 13.52
C ASP A 435 20.11 6.14 13.19
N GLU A 436 18.79 5.93 13.28
CA GLU A 436 18.18 4.61 13.03
C GLU A 436 17.62 4.49 11.62
N TYR A 437 16.87 5.51 11.17
CA TYR A 437 16.29 5.50 9.82
C TYR A 437 17.23 6.06 8.75
N HIS A 438 18.39 6.59 9.15
CA HIS A 438 19.41 7.12 8.26
C HIS A 438 18.89 8.12 7.22
N ILE A 439 17.84 8.87 7.55
CA ILE A 439 17.26 9.88 6.66
C ILE A 439 18.23 11.07 6.58
N PRO A 440 18.65 11.50 5.39
CA PRO A 440 19.55 12.63 5.25
C PRO A 440 19.00 13.90 5.92
N ARG A 441 19.85 14.60 6.68
CA ARG A 441 19.48 15.83 7.43
C ARG A 441 18.79 16.91 6.59
N LYS A 442 19.09 16.98 5.29
CA LYS A 442 18.48 17.91 4.31
C LYS A 442 16.96 17.71 4.14
N TYR A 443 16.45 16.52 4.48
CA TYR A 443 15.03 16.16 4.39
C TYR A 443 14.27 16.31 5.71
N VAL A 444 14.91 16.83 6.76
CA VAL A 444 14.27 17.04 8.06
C VAL A 444 14.35 18.51 8.44
N GLN A 445 13.23 19.13 8.78
CA GLN A 445 13.13 20.53 9.21
C GLN A 445 12.63 20.64 10.65
N GLY A 446 13.08 21.64 11.40
CA GLY A 446 12.61 21.89 12.77
C GLY A 446 13.49 21.32 13.89
N LEU A 447 14.56 20.59 13.55
CA LEU A 447 15.49 20.03 14.55
C LEU A 447 16.26 21.11 15.32
N GLU A 448 16.40 22.32 14.78
CA GLU A 448 17.02 23.46 15.45
C GLU A 448 16.26 23.94 16.70
N LYS A 449 14.98 23.56 16.83
CA LYS A 449 14.13 23.88 17.99
C LYS A 449 14.28 22.88 19.13
N ALA A 450 15.21 21.94 19.00
CA ALA A 450 15.51 20.95 20.02
C ALA A 450 15.94 21.58 21.35
N PRO A 451 15.59 20.98 22.50
CA PRO A 451 16.15 21.39 23.78
C PRO A 451 17.67 21.14 23.76
N LYS A 452 18.46 22.16 24.07
CA LYS A 452 19.93 22.05 24.14
C LYS A 452 20.30 20.87 25.03
N ALA A 453 21.11 19.95 24.51
CA ALA A 453 21.71 18.91 25.32
C ALA A 453 22.51 19.60 26.43
N GLY A 454 22.10 19.40 27.69
CA GLY A 454 22.85 19.91 28.82
C GLY A 454 24.27 19.36 28.72
N LYS A 455 25.27 20.25 28.73
CA LYS A 455 26.66 19.84 28.98
C LYS A 455 26.63 19.03 30.28
N LYS A 456 26.91 17.73 30.21
CA LYS A 456 27.22 16.94 31.40
C LYS A 456 28.42 17.65 32.05
N LYS A 457 28.18 18.23 33.23
CA LYS A 457 29.23 18.72 34.11
C LYS A 457 29.90 17.55 34.79
#